data_AF-A0A356L5F6-F1
#
_entry.id   AF-A0A356L5F6-F1
#
_cell.length_a   1.000
_cell.length_b   1.000
_cell.length_c   1.000
_cell.angle_alpha   90.00
_cell.angle_beta   90.00
_cell.angle_gamma   90.00
#
_symmetry.space_group_name_H-M   'P 1'
#
loop_
_entity.id
_entity.type
_entity.pdbx_description
1 polymer ?
#
loop_
_entity_poly.entity_id
_entity_poly.type
_entity_poly.pdbx_seq_one_letter_code
_entity_poly.pdbx_strand_id
1 'polypeptide(L)'
;MKNLTLTAAELPRHVAIIMDGNGTWAKKRGLPRNAGHRKGTQALLDIVTYSQKIGLKYLTVFAFSTENWSRPKEEVGYLMKLPIEFIDRYQDRFLKADIKFTAIGNI
;
A
#
# COMPACT_ATOMS: atom_id res chain seq x y z
N MET A 1 17.53 -5.51 -20.68
CA MET A 1 17.38 -6.14 -19.34
C MET A 1 16.83 -7.54 -19.57
N LYS A 2 17.41 -8.58 -18.94
CA LYS A 2 16.83 -9.93 -19.01
C LYS A 2 15.50 -9.89 -18.27
N ASN A 3 14.40 -10.22 -18.94
CA ASN A 3 13.13 -10.47 -18.27
C ASN A 3 13.28 -11.77 -17.47
N LEU A 4 13.51 -11.65 -16.16
CA LEU A 4 13.44 -12.79 -15.25
C LEU A 4 11.98 -13.17 -15.09
N THR A 5 11.53 -14.13 -15.88
CA THR A 5 10.24 -14.78 -15.67
C THR A 5 10.42 -15.77 -14.53
N LEU A 6 9.96 -15.40 -13.32
CA LEU A 6 9.90 -16.34 -12.20
C LEU A 6 8.83 -17.38 -12.48
N THR A 7 9.15 -18.64 -12.25
CA THR A 7 8.17 -19.72 -12.17
C THR A 7 7.36 -19.58 -10.88
N ALA A 8 6.21 -20.27 -10.81
CA ALA A 8 5.38 -20.29 -9.60
C ALA A 8 6.13 -20.84 -8.37
N ALA A 9 7.13 -21.71 -8.58
CA ALA A 9 7.96 -22.28 -7.51
C ALA A 9 9.01 -21.29 -6.98
N GLU A 10 9.43 -20.33 -7.81
CA GLU A 10 10.40 -19.30 -7.44
C GLU A 10 9.75 -18.05 -6.84
N LEU A 11 8.43 -17.88 -7.01
CA LEU A 11 7.71 -16.76 -6.43
C LEU A 11 7.59 -16.93 -4.90
N PRO A 12 7.96 -15.92 -4.10
CA PRO A 12 7.74 -15.98 -2.65
C PRO A 12 6.25 -16.15 -2.36
N ARG A 13 5.90 -16.96 -1.35
CA ARG A 13 4.51 -17.09 -0.93
C ARG A 13 3.98 -15.81 -0.30
N HIS A 14 4.83 -15.05 0.37
CA HIS A 14 4.47 -13.84 1.11
C HIS A 14 5.53 -12.77 0.93
N VAL A 15 5.10 -11.57 0.55
CA VAL A 15 5.93 -10.35 0.54
C VAL A 15 5.36 -9.34 1.52
N ALA A 16 6.23 -8.74 2.33
CA ALA A 16 5.90 -7.61 3.20
C ALA A 16 6.59 -6.33 2.69
N ILE A 17 5.86 -5.22 2.63
CA ILE A 17 6.36 -3.93 2.13
C ILE A 17 6.16 -2.85 3.19
N ILE A 18 7.23 -2.11 3.47
CA ILE A 18 7.15 -0.84 4.20
C ILE A 18 7.04 0.27 3.16
N MET A 19 5.90 0.99 3.13
CA MET A 19 5.65 2.05 2.15
C MET A 19 6.26 3.39 2.57
N ASP A 20 7.58 3.43 2.73
CA ASP A 20 8.28 4.64 3.13
C ASP A 20 8.54 5.60 1.94
N GLY A 21 8.86 6.84 2.24
CA GLY A 21 9.30 7.83 1.26
C GLY A 21 8.20 8.76 0.74
N ASN A 22 6.94 8.58 1.14
CA ASN A 22 5.82 9.43 0.73
C ASN A 22 6.08 10.92 1.03
N GLY A 23 6.49 11.24 2.26
CA GLY A 23 6.83 12.61 2.67
C GLY A 23 8.02 13.19 1.92
N THR A 24 9.08 12.40 1.72
CA THR A 24 10.28 12.79 0.97
C THR A 24 9.95 13.05 -0.51
N TRP A 25 9.10 12.21 -1.11
CA TRP A 25 8.65 12.37 -2.49
C TRP A 25 7.91 13.69 -2.69
N ALA A 26 7.04 14.07 -1.74
CA ALA A 26 6.31 15.34 -1.78
C ALA A 26 7.25 16.53 -1.57
N LYS A 27 8.14 16.46 -0.57
CA LYS A 27 9.11 17.53 -0.26
C LYS A 27 10.01 17.85 -1.45
N LYS A 28 10.53 16.82 -2.15
CA LYS A 28 11.36 16.99 -3.36
C LYS A 28 10.65 17.70 -4.51
N ARG A 29 9.32 17.82 -4.46
CA ARG A 29 8.47 18.45 -5.49
C ARG A 29 7.81 19.74 -5.01
N GLY A 30 8.16 20.24 -3.82
CA GLY A 30 7.51 21.41 -3.22
C GLY A 30 6.03 21.18 -2.88
N LEU A 31 5.61 19.92 -2.71
CA LEU A 31 4.22 19.55 -2.45
C LEU A 31 3.99 19.29 -0.95
N PRO A 32 2.74 19.47 -0.45
CA PRO A 32 2.38 19.08 0.90
C PRO A 32 2.50 17.55 1.09
N ARG A 33 2.82 17.11 2.31
CA ARG A 33 3.02 15.68 2.65
C ARG A 33 1.85 14.79 2.22
N ASN A 34 0.61 15.29 2.37
CA ASN A 34 -0.61 14.58 1.96
C ASN A 34 -0.62 14.20 0.48
N ALA A 35 -0.01 15.01 -0.40
CA ALA A 35 0.12 14.67 -1.83
C ALA A 35 1.00 13.43 -2.03
N GLY A 36 2.06 13.29 -1.24
CA GLY A 36 2.90 12.10 -1.21
C GLY A 36 2.14 10.86 -0.77
N HIS A 37 1.33 10.98 0.27
CA HIS A 37 0.49 9.86 0.73
C HIS A 37 -0.53 9.43 -0.33
N ARG A 38 -1.19 10.37 -1.04
CA ARG A 38 -2.06 10.02 -2.19
C ARG A 38 -1.30 9.28 -3.29
N LYS A 39 -0.06 9.71 -3.58
CA LYS A 39 0.78 9.01 -4.55
C LYS A 39 1.15 7.61 -4.08
N GLY A 40 1.41 7.44 -2.77
CA GLY A 40 1.60 6.14 -2.13
C GLY A 40 0.39 5.22 -2.29
N THR A 41 -0.83 5.73 -2.10
CA THR A 41 -2.06 4.97 -2.33
C THR A 41 -2.20 4.48 -3.78
N GLN A 42 -1.82 5.30 -4.76
CA GLN A 42 -1.80 4.86 -6.15
C GLN A 42 -0.76 3.77 -6.40
N ALA A 43 0.44 3.93 -5.85
CA ALA A 43 1.48 2.90 -5.95
C ALA A 43 1.04 1.57 -5.32
N LEU A 44 0.32 1.64 -4.18
CA LEU A 44 -0.26 0.46 -3.55
C LEU A 44 -1.25 -0.26 -4.47
N LEU A 45 -2.12 0.47 -5.18
CA LEU A 45 -3.04 -0.14 -6.14
C LEU A 45 -2.31 -0.90 -7.24
N ASP A 46 -1.25 -0.29 -7.78
CA ASP A 46 -0.45 -0.88 -8.85
C ASP A 46 0.25 -2.16 -8.35
N ILE A 47 0.80 -2.13 -7.13
CA ILE A 47 1.42 -3.28 -6.47
C ILE A 47 0.39 -4.40 -6.25
N VAL A 48 -0.77 -4.11 -5.64
CA VAL A 48 -1.83 -5.10 -5.39
C VAL A 48 -2.29 -5.76 -6.68
N THR A 49 -2.51 -4.95 -7.72
CA THR A 49 -2.93 -5.45 -9.05
C THR A 49 -1.87 -6.36 -9.65
N TYR A 50 -0.59 -5.95 -9.58
CA TYR A 50 0.50 -6.73 -10.12
C TYR A 50 0.72 -8.03 -9.33
N SER A 51 0.66 -7.97 -7.99
CA SER A 51 0.73 -9.13 -7.11
C SER A 51 -0.35 -10.16 -7.43
N GLN A 52 -1.59 -9.73 -7.67
CA GLN A 52 -2.67 -10.60 -8.11
C GLN A 52 -2.34 -11.22 -9.48
N LYS A 53 -1.89 -10.42 -10.45
CA LYS A 53 -1.56 -10.88 -11.81
C LYS A 53 -0.46 -11.94 -11.84
N ILE A 54 0.56 -11.82 -10.99
CA ILE A 54 1.66 -12.79 -10.91
C ILE A 54 1.35 -13.99 -10.00
N GLY A 55 0.17 -14.02 -9.36
CA GLY A 55 -0.25 -15.11 -8.48
C GLY A 55 0.40 -15.10 -7.10
N LEU A 56 0.87 -13.94 -6.62
CA LEU A 56 1.39 -13.79 -5.26
C LEU A 56 0.31 -14.12 -4.23
N LYS A 57 0.61 -15.00 -3.27
CA LYS A 57 -0.40 -15.50 -2.32
C LYS A 57 -0.70 -14.52 -1.19
N TYR A 58 0.33 -13.85 -0.66
CA TYR A 58 0.17 -12.90 0.43
C TYR A 58 1.00 -11.63 0.20
N LEU A 59 0.35 -10.48 0.38
CA LEU A 59 0.99 -9.17 0.39
C LEU A 59 0.61 -8.48 1.70
N THR A 60 1.59 -8.18 2.55
CA THR A 60 1.41 -7.34 3.73
C THR A 60 2.02 -5.99 3.49
N VAL A 61 1.30 -4.93 3.86
CA VAL A 61 1.76 -3.56 3.66
C VAL A 61 1.70 -2.84 4.99
N PHE A 62 2.82 -2.26 5.41
CA PHE A 62 2.89 -1.52 6.65
C PHE A 62 2.35 -0.10 6.43
N ALA A 63 1.06 0.07 6.72
CA ALA A 63 0.33 1.31 6.45
C ALA A 63 0.48 2.36 7.57
N PHE A 64 0.58 1.93 8.83
CA PHE A 64 0.65 2.82 9.99
C PHE A 64 1.35 2.11 11.16
N SER A 65 2.28 2.79 11.84
CA SER A 65 3.02 2.27 13.00
C SER A 65 2.60 2.92 14.32
N THR A 66 2.93 2.30 15.45
CA THR A 66 2.73 2.87 16.80
C THR A 66 3.43 4.22 16.97
N GLU A 67 4.58 4.42 16.35
CA GLU A 67 5.34 5.66 16.40
C GLU A 67 4.68 6.77 15.57
N ASN A 68 3.79 6.43 14.62
CA ASN A 68 3.09 7.43 13.81
C ASN A 68 2.09 8.24 14.63
N TRP A 69 1.67 7.77 15.81
CA TRP A 69 0.88 8.53 16.76
C TRP A 69 1.57 9.79 17.28
N SER A 70 2.91 9.86 17.23
CA SER A 70 3.68 11.05 17.63
C SER A 70 3.62 12.20 16.62
N ARG A 71 3.03 11.98 15.42
CA ARG A 71 2.92 12.99 14.37
C ARG A 71 1.81 14.01 14.66
N PRO A 72 1.78 15.16 13.96
CA PRO A 72 0.69 16.13 14.11
C PRO A 72 -0.69 15.47 13.92
N LYS A 73 -1.66 15.84 14.77
CA LYS A 73 -3.02 15.25 14.77
C LYS A 73 -3.70 15.30 13.40
N GLU A 74 -3.48 16.38 12.66
CA GLU A 74 -4.02 16.56 11.31
C GLU A 74 -3.44 15.53 10.32
N GLU A 75 -2.14 15.22 10.41
CA GLU A 75 -1.49 14.20 9.59
C GLU A 75 -2.01 12.81 9.98
N VAL A 76 -2.11 12.51 11.28
CA VAL A 76 -2.65 11.23 11.77
C VAL A 76 -4.10 11.03 11.30
N GLY A 77 -4.95 12.04 11.46
CA GLY A 77 -6.35 11.98 11.03
C GLY A 77 -6.48 11.77 9.52
N TYR A 78 -5.59 12.36 8.72
CA TYR A 78 -5.52 12.11 7.29
C TYR A 78 -5.08 10.68 6.96
N LEU A 79 -4.02 10.18 7.61
CA LEU A 79 -3.51 8.83 7.41
C LEU A 79 -4.55 7.76 7.72
N MET A 80 -5.33 7.93 8.80
CA MET A 80 -6.37 6.97 9.20
C MET A 80 -7.55 6.90 8.22
N LYS A 81 -7.79 7.95 7.41
CA LYS A 81 -8.84 7.95 6.39
C LYS A 81 -8.44 7.21 5.12
N LEU A 82 -7.15 7.19 4.78
CA LEU A 82 -6.68 6.65 3.51
C LEU A 82 -7.02 5.17 3.26
N PRO A 83 -6.88 4.25 4.25
CA PRO A 83 -7.26 2.86 4.04
C PRO A 83 -8.75 2.70 3.73
N ILE A 84 -9.61 3.48 4.40
CA ILE A 84 -11.06 3.45 4.19
C ILE A 84 -11.38 3.94 2.78
N GLU A 85 -10.86 5.11 2.40
CA GLU A 85 -11.04 5.66 1.04
C GLU A 85 -10.52 4.74 -0.06
N PHE A 86 -9.43 4.00 0.22
CA PHE A 86 -8.87 3.02 -0.70
C PHE A 86 -9.80 1.82 -0.89
N ILE A 87 -10.29 1.24 0.20
CA ILE A 87 -11.19 0.08 0.15
C ILE A 87 -12.50 0.48 -0.53
N ASP A 88 -13.14 1.57 -0.12
CA ASP A 88 -14.40 2.03 -0.69
C ASP A 88 -14.30 2.25 -2.21
N ARG A 89 -13.16 2.78 -2.66
CA ARG A 89 -12.92 3.05 -4.09
C ARG A 89 -12.67 1.80 -4.91
N TYR A 90 -12.02 0.78 -4.35
CA TYR A 90 -11.51 -0.36 -5.12
C TYR A 90 -12.13 -1.71 -4.75
N GLN A 91 -13.04 -1.76 -3.78
CA GLN A 91 -13.67 -2.99 -3.30
C GLN A 91 -14.28 -3.84 -4.42
N ASP A 92 -15.04 -3.26 -5.33
CA ASP A 92 -15.68 -4.01 -6.43
C ASP A 92 -14.65 -4.63 -7.37
N ARG A 93 -13.53 -3.93 -7.59
CA ARG A 93 -12.41 -4.42 -8.39
C ARG A 93 -11.71 -5.58 -7.68
N PHE A 94 -11.51 -5.47 -6.38
CA PHE A 94 -10.86 -6.50 -5.57
C PHE A 94 -11.72 -7.75 -5.44
N LEU A 95 -13.03 -7.60 -5.26
CA LEU A 95 -13.98 -8.71 -5.27
C LEU A 95 -13.97 -9.47 -6.60
N LYS A 96 -14.01 -8.74 -7.73
CA LYS A 96 -13.92 -9.36 -9.07
C LYS A 96 -12.58 -10.05 -9.34
N ALA A 97 -11.51 -9.63 -8.66
CA ALA A 97 -10.18 -10.19 -8.80
C ALA A 97 -9.84 -11.26 -7.75
N ASP A 98 -10.82 -11.69 -6.94
CA ASP A 98 -10.67 -12.64 -5.83
C ASP A 98 -9.58 -12.24 -4.82
N ILE A 99 -9.51 -10.93 -4.51
CA ILE A 99 -8.58 -10.37 -3.54
C ILE A 99 -9.29 -10.23 -2.19
N LYS A 100 -8.74 -10.88 -1.17
CA LYS A 100 -9.19 -10.75 0.22
C LYS A 100 -8.35 -9.70 0.96
N PHE A 101 -9.02 -8.72 1.58
CA PHE A 101 -8.39 -7.75 2.45
C PHE A 101 -8.50 -8.15 3.92
N THR A 102 -7.43 -7.99 4.69
CA THR A 102 -7.39 -8.23 6.14
C THR A 102 -6.52 -7.17 6.82
N ALA A 103 -6.91 -6.72 8.01
CA ALA A 103 -6.11 -5.82 8.83
C ALA A 103 -5.39 -6.60 9.95
N ILE A 104 -4.18 -6.16 10.28
CA ILE A 104 -3.37 -6.69 11.39
C ILE A 104 -2.87 -5.50 12.19
N GLY A 105 -3.05 -5.52 13.51
CA GLY A 105 -2.57 -4.47 14.41
C GLY A 105 -3.52 -4.21 15.57
N ASN A 106 -3.05 -3.42 16.53
CA ASN A 106 -3.84 -2.89 17.62
C ASN A 106 -4.17 -1.43 17.29
N ILE A 107 -5.46 -1.10 17.24
CA ILE A 107 -5.98 0.23 16.98
C ILE A 107 -6.29 0.91 18.32
#